data_AF-A0A934MX12-F1
#
_entry.id   AF-A0A934MX12-F1
#
_cell.length_a   1.000
_cell.length_b   1.000
_cell.length_c   1.000
_cell.angle_alpha   90.00
_cell.angle_beta   90.00
_cell.angle_gamma   90.00
#
_symmetry.space_group_name_H-M   'P 1'
#
loop_
_entity.id
_entity.type
_entity.pdbx_description
1 polymer ?
#
loop_
_entity_poly.entity_id
_entity_poly.type
_entity_poly.pdbx_seq_one_letter_code
_entity_poly.pdbx_strand_id
1 'polypeptide(L)'
;MTKYNPLVEPNKDDWLELSEDDRMNAVRWFHECSHNDLDNDALSIHSRVHIIVENQLAMGVEIVSEAITKLIRQGLDRHDAIHAIGAILSENLFDVVRGESTEFSPQQYRRKLEKITAKRWRKGQY
;
A
#
# COMPACT_ATOMS: atom_id res chain seq x y z
N MET A 1 -16.52 7.05 -7.83
CA MET A 1 -15.19 7.66 -8.04
C MET A 1 -14.85 7.75 -9.52
N THR A 2 -14.37 8.89 -10.05
CA THR A 2 -14.16 9.08 -11.51
C THR A 2 -12.74 8.78 -12.00
N LYS A 3 -11.73 8.88 -11.13
CA LYS A 3 -10.34 8.46 -11.43
C LYS A 3 -9.55 8.31 -10.13
N TYR A 4 -8.79 7.22 -9.98
CA TYR A 4 -7.87 7.05 -8.86
C TYR A 4 -6.64 7.93 -9.02
N ASN A 5 -6.21 8.56 -7.92
CA ASN A 5 -4.96 9.31 -7.82
C ASN A 5 -4.34 9.03 -6.45
N PRO A 6 -3.21 8.29 -6.36
CA PRO A 6 -2.63 7.91 -5.07
C PRO A 6 -2.08 9.11 -4.27
N LEU A 7 -1.92 10.28 -4.90
CA LEU A 7 -1.51 11.52 -4.24
C LEU A 7 -2.64 12.15 -3.40
N VAL A 8 -3.89 11.75 -3.63
CA VAL A 8 -5.07 12.27 -2.94
C VAL A 8 -5.78 11.12 -2.26
N GLU A 9 -6.12 11.29 -0.97
CA GLU A 9 -6.89 10.27 -0.27
C GLU A 9 -8.26 10.09 -0.93
N PRO A 10 -8.64 8.86 -1.35
CA PRO A 10 -9.98 8.59 -1.85
C PRO A 10 -11.03 8.90 -0.78
N ASN A 11 -12.24 9.30 -1.19
CA ASN A 11 -13.36 9.30 -0.26
C ASN A 11 -13.59 7.87 0.25
N LYS A 12 -13.67 7.70 1.57
CA LYS A 12 -13.68 6.39 2.22
C LYS A 12 -14.94 5.60 1.89
N ASP A 13 -16.10 6.25 1.91
CA ASP A 13 -17.39 5.62 1.64
C ASP A 13 -17.46 5.21 0.16
N ASP A 14 -17.15 6.15 -0.75
CA ASP A 14 -17.08 5.87 -2.19
C ASP A 14 -16.11 4.72 -2.50
N TRP A 15 -14.95 4.69 -1.83
CA TRP A 15 -13.94 3.65 -2.04
C TRP A 15 -14.43 2.29 -1.54
N LEU A 16 -15.07 2.25 -0.37
CA LEU A 16 -15.57 1.01 0.23
C LEU A 16 -16.81 0.44 -0.47
N GLU A 17 -17.55 1.27 -1.22
CA GLU A 17 -18.66 0.83 -2.08
C GLU A 17 -18.22 0.17 -3.39
N LEU A 18 -17.01 0.44 -3.89
CA LEU A 18 -16.49 -0.18 -5.11
C LEU A 18 -16.33 -1.70 -4.96
N SER A 19 -16.56 -2.44 -6.04
CA SER A 19 -16.16 -3.85 -6.12
C SER A 19 -14.63 -3.98 -6.09
N GLU A 20 -14.11 -5.18 -5.77
CA GLU A 20 -12.67 -5.45 -5.86
C GLU A 20 -12.14 -5.19 -7.29
N ASP A 21 -12.89 -5.60 -8.30
CA ASP A 21 -12.54 -5.40 -9.71
C ASP A 21 -12.53 -3.92 -10.10
N ASP A 22 -13.46 -3.11 -9.59
CA ASP A 22 -13.46 -1.67 -9.86
C ASP A 22 -12.27 -0.96 -9.22
N ARG A 23 -11.92 -1.33 -7.97
CA ARG A 23 -10.69 -0.83 -7.32
C ARG A 23 -9.46 -1.25 -8.10
N MET A 24 -9.42 -2.50 -8.55
CA MET A 24 -8.33 -3.05 -9.38
C MET A 24 -8.16 -2.24 -10.65
N ASN A 25 -9.24 -2.07 -11.42
CA ASN A 25 -9.21 -1.34 -12.68
C ASN A 25 -8.77 0.11 -12.46
N ALA A 26 -9.24 0.76 -11.39
CA ALA A 26 -8.88 2.14 -11.09
C ALA A 26 -7.37 2.31 -10.77
N VAL A 27 -6.82 1.44 -9.91
CA VAL A 27 -5.39 1.48 -9.53
C VAL A 27 -4.50 1.05 -10.70
N ARG A 28 -4.88 -0.03 -11.38
CA ARG A 28 -4.15 -0.54 -12.55
C ARG A 28 -4.07 0.51 -13.66
N TRP A 29 -5.18 1.16 -13.99
CA TRP A 29 -5.22 2.20 -15.01
C TRP A 29 -4.27 3.37 -14.70
N PHE A 30 -4.18 3.78 -13.43
CA PHE A 30 -3.22 4.80 -13.01
C PHE A 30 -1.77 4.35 -13.28
N HIS A 31 -1.43 3.11 -12.94
CA HIS A 31 -0.08 2.59 -13.12
C HIS A 31 0.25 2.29 -14.59
N GLU A 32 -0.69 1.79 -15.40
CA GLU A 32 -0.50 1.63 -16.86
C GLU A 32 -0.18 2.97 -17.54
N CYS A 33 -0.86 4.05 -17.13
CA CYS A 33 -0.59 5.37 -17.68
C CYS A 33 0.75 5.97 -17.21
N SER A 34 1.32 5.47 -16.11
CA SER A 34 2.47 6.08 -15.43
C SER A 34 3.75 5.24 -15.49
N HIS A 35 3.65 3.93 -15.76
CA HIS A 35 4.73 2.95 -15.74
C HIS A 35 4.58 2.00 -16.93
N ASN A 36 5.35 2.23 -17.99
CA ASN A 36 5.26 1.44 -19.23
C ASN A 36 6.07 0.12 -19.22
N ASP A 37 6.81 -0.16 -18.14
CA ASP A 37 7.86 -1.20 -18.15
C ASP A 37 7.53 -2.45 -17.32
N LEU A 38 6.43 -2.46 -16.57
CA LEU A 38 6.01 -3.64 -15.78
C LEU A 38 5.27 -4.64 -16.64
N ASP A 39 5.58 -5.93 -16.48
CA ASP A 39 4.74 -6.99 -17.06
C ASP A 39 3.34 -6.99 -16.41
N ASN A 40 2.37 -7.60 -17.09
CA ASN A 40 0.97 -7.60 -16.67
C ASN A 40 0.75 -8.27 -15.30
N ASP A 41 1.54 -9.29 -14.96
CA ASP A 41 1.37 -10.04 -13.72
C ASP A 41 1.95 -9.25 -12.54
N ALA A 42 3.13 -8.66 -12.71
CA ALA A 42 3.76 -7.75 -11.77
C ALA A 42 2.88 -6.52 -11.51
N LEU A 43 2.31 -5.94 -12.56
CA LEU A 43 1.38 -4.81 -12.46
C LEU A 43 0.10 -5.20 -11.68
N SER A 44 -0.43 -6.40 -11.89
CA SER A 44 -1.58 -6.92 -11.17
C SER A 44 -1.27 -7.09 -9.67
N ILE A 45 -0.13 -7.70 -9.33
CA ILE A 45 0.31 -7.88 -7.93
C ILE A 45 0.53 -6.51 -7.27
N HIS A 46 1.24 -5.60 -7.94
CA HIS A 46 1.49 -4.25 -7.46
C HIS A 46 0.19 -3.50 -7.16
N SER A 47 -0.78 -3.58 -8.06
CA SER A 47 -2.10 -2.96 -7.90
C SER A 47 -2.85 -3.55 -6.70
N ARG A 48 -2.79 -4.88 -6.48
CA ARG A 48 -3.38 -5.53 -5.29
C ARG A 48 -2.76 -5.03 -3.99
N VAL A 49 -1.44 -4.85 -3.95
CA VAL A 49 -0.75 -4.33 -2.75
C VAL A 49 -1.24 -2.91 -2.42
N HIS A 50 -1.37 -2.04 -3.43
CA HIS A 50 -1.97 -0.71 -3.26
C HIS A 50 -3.38 -0.79 -2.67
N ILE A 51 -4.23 -1.65 -3.24
CA ILE A 51 -5.62 -1.80 -2.79
C ILE A 51 -5.71 -2.28 -1.35
N ILE A 52 -4.83 -3.19 -0.91
CA ILE A 52 -4.83 -3.64 0.49
C ILE A 52 -4.51 -2.48 1.43
N VAL A 53 -3.53 -1.64 1.09
CA VAL A 53 -3.18 -0.46 1.91
C VAL A 53 -4.30 0.57 1.89
N GLU A 54 -4.89 0.87 0.73
CA GLU A 54 -6.01 1.80 0.59
C GLU A 54 -7.25 1.33 1.35
N ASN A 55 -7.56 0.04 1.32
CA ASN A 55 -8.63 -0.54 2.13
C ASN A 55 -8.37 -0.35 3.62
N GLN A 56 -7.14 -0.59 4.09
CA GLN A 56 -6.79 -0.35 5.50
C GLN A 56 -6.99 1.12 5.91
N LEU A 57 -6.64 2.06 5.03
CA LEU A 57 -6.84 3.49 5.26
C LEU A 57 -8.33 3.88 5.28
N ALA A 58 -9.09 3.39 4.30
CA ALA A 58 -10.52 3.64 4.20
C ALA A 58 -11.29 3.05 5.40
N MET A 59 -10.90 1.86 5.86
CA MET A 59 -11.44 1.22 7.06
C MET A 59 -11.00 1.86 8.38
N GLY A 60 -10.07 2.82 8.35
CA GLY A 60 -9.59 3.51 9.54
C GLY A 60 -8.69 2.66 10.44
N VAL A 61 -7.91 1.73 9.87
CA VAL A 61 -6.92 0.96 10.64
C VAL A 61 -5.89 1.94 11.21
N GLU A 62 -5.91 2.09 12.53
CA GLU A 62 -5.20 3.15 13.26
C GLU A 62 -3.70 3.17 12.95
N ILE A 63 -3.02 2.03 13.09
CA ILE A 63 -1.56 1.95 12.87
C ILE A 63 -1.14 2.32 11.44
N VAL A 64 -1.99 2.04 10.44
CA VAL A 64 -1.72 2.35 9.04
C VAL A 64 -1.95 3.84 8.78
N SER A 65 -3.02 4.39 9.36
CA SER A 65 -3.34 5.82 9.33
C SER A 65 -2.25 6.67 10.01
N GLU A 66 -1.72 6.20 11.14
CA GLU A 66 -0.58 6.82 11.82
C GLU A 66 0.69 6.75 10.98
N ALA A 67 0.98 5.58 10.39
CA ALA A 67 2.17 5.37 9.57
C ALA A 67 2.16 6.28 8.33
N ILE A 68 1.05 6.35 7.59
CA ILE A 68 0.97 7.20 6.39
C ILE A 68 1.10 8.68 6.76
N THR A 69 0.42 9.13 7.82
CA THR A 69 0.49 10.52 8.31
C THR A 69 1.92 10.88 8.71
N LYS A 70 2.59 9.99 9.44
CA LYS A 70 3.99 10.14 9.84
C LYS A 70 4.91 10.26 8.63
N LEU A 71 4.76 9.40 7.63
CA LEU A 71 5.60 9.38 6.45
C LEU A 71 5.42 10.63 5.58
N ILE A 72 4.17 11.09 5.40
CA ILE A 72 3.86 12.33 4.68
C ILE A 72 4.45 13.53 5.42
N ARG A 73 4.31 13.61 6.75
CA ARG A 73 4.94 14.67 7.56
C ARG A 73 6.47 14.68 7.48
N GLN A 74 7.09 13.55 7.17
CA GLN A 74 8.53 13.41 6.95
C GLN A 74 8.95 13.67 5.48
N GLY A 75 8.01 14.12 4.65
CA GLY A 75 8.24 14.61 3.29
C GLY A 75 8.15 13.56 2.19
N LEU A 76 7.54 12.39 2.43
CA LEU A 76 7.09 11.55 1.32
C LEU A 76 5.78 12.11 0.76
N ASP A 77 5.54 11.96 -0.54
CA ASP A 77 4.18 12.07 -1.03
C ASP A 77 3.36 10.84 -0.60
N ARG A 78 2.03 10.93 -0.75
CA ARG A 78 1.12 9.87 -0.32
C ARG A 78 1.33 8.56 -1.10
N HIS A 79 1.70 8.65 -2.38
CA HIS A 79 1.95 7.49 -3.22
C HIS A 79 3.19 6.73 -2.75
N ASP A 80 4.28 7.43 -2.47
CA ASP A 80 5.50 6.86 -1.88
C ASP A 80 5.27 6.33 -0.47
N ALA A 81 4.41 6.97 0.33
CA ALA A 81 4.05 6.47 1.64
C ALA A 81 3.26 5.15 1.56
N ILE A 82 2.36 5.01 0.58
CA ILE A 82 1.67 3.74 0.30
C ILE A 82 2.66 2.67 -0.13
N HIS A 83 3.63 3.00 -1.00
CA HIS A 83 4.69 2.06 -1.37
C HIS A 83 5.47 1.58 -0.16
N ALA A 84 5.83 2.46 0.77
CA ALA A 84 6.59 2.09 1.96
C ALA A 84 5.80 1.12 2.87
N ILE A 85 4.50 1.36 3.05
CA ILE A 85 3.61 0.47 3.82
C ILE A 85 3.41 -0.86 3.07
N GLY A 86 3.18 -0.80 1.76
CA GLY A 86 3.00 -1.96 0.89
C GLY A 86 4.23 -2.86 0.85
N ALA A 87 5.44 -2.30 0.88
CA ALA A 87 6.67 -3.08 0.93
C ALA A 87 6.78 -3.92 2.23
N ILE A 88 6.40 -3.34 3.36
CA ILE A 88 6.36 -4.03 4.67
C ILE A 88 5.28 -5.12 4.69
N LEU A 89 4.11 -4.85 4.11
CA LEU A 89 3.04 -5.83 3.94
C LEU A 89 3.52 -7.03 3.10
N SER A 90 4.13 -6.75 1.94
CA SER A 90 4.61 -7.76 1.01
C SER A 90 5.71 -8.63 1.59
N GLU A 91 6.65 -8.07 2.37
CA GLU A 91 7.70 -8.84 3.02
C GLU A 91 7.12 -9.88 4.00
N ASN A 92 6.15 -9.47 4.84
CA ASN A 92 5.49 -10.36 5.78
C ASN A 92 4.69 -11.46 5.06
N LEU A 93 4.00 -11.11 3.96
CA LEU A 93 3.32 -12.10 3.12
C LEU A 93 4.31 -13.06 2.45
N PHE A 94 5.46 -12.56 2.00
CA PHE A 94 6.47 -13.38 1.35
C PHE A 94 7.11 -14.40 2.29
N ASP A 95 7.26 -14.07 3.58
CA ASP A 95 7.71 -15.03 4.60
C ASP A 95 6.73 -16.21 4.76
N VAL A 96 5.43 -15.95 4.65
CA VAL A 96 4.39 -17.01 4.64
C VAL A 96 4.51 -17.86 3.38
N VAL A 97 4.62 -17.23 2.20
CA VAL A 97 4.74 -17.94 0.91
C VAL A 97 5.98 -18.83 0.87
N ARG A 98 7.08 -18.40 1.50
CA ARG A 98 8.32 -19.19 1.60
C ARG A 98 8.28 -20.29 2.68
N GLY A 99 7.25 -20.31 3.53
CA GLY A 99 7.16 -21.23 4.66
C GLY A 99 8.07 -20.89 5.83
N GLU A 100 8.62 -19.66 5.88
CA GLU A 100 9.36 -19.14 7.04
C GLU A 100 8.42 -18.75 8.19
N SER A 101 7.14 -18.51 7.86
CA SER A 101 6.02 -18.38 8.81
C SER A 101 4.84 -19.24 8.34
N THR A 102 4.03 -19.70 9.28
CA THR A 102 2.77 -20.40 8.96
C THR A 102 1.61 -19.44 8.71
N GLU A 103 1.72 -18.19 9.15
CA GLU A 103 0.68 -17.17 9.01
C GLU A 103 1.24 -15.75 8.93
N PHE A 104 0.45 -14.80 8.45
CA PHE A 104 0.80 -13.38 8.49
C PHE A 104 0.89 -12.93 9.94
N SER A 105 1.95 -12.20 10.32
CA SER A 105 2.13 -11.74 11.70
C SER A 105 1.72 -10.27 11.88
N PRO A 106 0.57 -9.97 12.51
CA PRO A 106 0.14 -8.59 12.75
C PRO A 106 1.09 -7.83 13.67
N GLN A 107 1.72 -8.54 14.61
CA GLN A 107 2.67 -7.94 15.55
C GLN A 107 3.96 -7.49 14.85
N GLN A 108 4.48 -8.31 13.92
CA GLN A 108 5.63 -7.92 13.11
C GLN A 108 5.29 -6.76 12.17
N TYR A 109 4.12 -6.82 11.52
CA TYR A 109 3.62 -5.74 10.66
C TYR A 109 3.54 -4.41 11.44
N ARG A 110 2.87 -4.41 12.59
CA ARG A 110 2.79 -3.26 13.50
C ARG A 110 4.18 -2.70 13.86
N ARG A 111 5.09 -3.57 14.31
CA ARG A 111 6.44 -3.15 14.72
C ARG A 111 7.23 -2.51 13.58
N LYS A 112 7.09 -3.00 12.35
CA LYS A 112 7.74 -2.42 11.17
C LYS A 112 7.12 -1.08 10.79
N LEU A 113 5.78 -0.95 10.83
CA LEU A 113 5.09 0.33 10.62
C LEU A 113 5.44 1.40 11.67
N GLU A 114 5.65 1.02 12.92
CA GLU A 114 6.11 1.95 13.95
C GLU A 114 7.53 2.47 13.65
N LYS A 115 8.42 1.59 13.16
CA LYS A 115 9.84 1.89 12.89
C LYS A 115 10.12 2.57 11.56
N ILE A 116 9.25 2.41 10.55
CA ILE A 116 9.48 3.02 9.25
C ILE A 116 9.49 4.54 9.35
N THR A 117 10.41 5.16 8.61
CA THR A 117 10.53 6.61 8.45
C THR A 117 10.86 6.91 6.99
N ALA A 118 10.56 8.12 6.52
CA ALA A 118 10.90 8.54 5.17
C ALA A 118 12.41 8.41 4.89
N LYS A 119 13.26 8.68 5.89
CA LYS A 119 14.71 8.51 5.79
C LYS A 119 15.12 7.05 5.57
N ARG A 120 14.47 6.10 6.25
CA ARG A 120 14.73 4.67 6.10
C ARG A 120 14.20 4.14 4.76
N TRP A 121 12.98 4.53 4.38
CA TRP A 121 12.39 4.21 3.08
C TRP A 121 13.28 4.64 1.91
N ARG A 122 13.72 5.91 1.88
CA ARG A 122 14.63 6.43 0.82
C ARG A 122 15.99 5.73 0.77
N LYS A 123 16.37 4.97 1.81
CA LYS A 123 17.58 4.15 1.86
C LYS A 123 17.33 2.67 1.53
N GLY A 124 16.10 2.29 1.17
CA GLY A 124 15.71 0.89 0.97
C GLY A 124 15.68 0.08 2.27
N GLN A 125 15.46 0.72 3.41
CA GLN A 125 15.43 0.06 4.72
C GLN A 125 13.98 0.10 5.25
N TYR A 126 13.27 -1.02 5.23
CA TYR A 126 11.89 -1.10 5.75
C TYR A 126 11.69 -2.31 6.65
#